data_AF-A0A957RKN8-F1
#
_entry.id   AF-A0A957RKN8-F1
#
_cell.length_a   1.000
_cell.length_b   1.000
_cell.length_c   1.000
_cell.angle_alpha   90.00
_cell.angle_beta   90.00
_cell.angle_gamma   90.00
#
_symmetry.space_group_name_H-M   'P 1'
#
loop_
_entity.id
_entity.type
_entity.pdbx_description
1 polymer ?
#
loop_
_entity_poly.entity_id
_entity_poly.type
_entity_poly.pdbx_seq_one_letter_code
_entity_poly.pdbx_strand_id
1 'polypeptide(L)'
;AYGANRGGIDERWFSSTTKADNGPLTTPDEGLSYVVHEEGGETHKALLIDAVAELGATLLGDEMWNAHGKWPIYSKFFDNRDPLPHHLHQTEEFASLVGMAQKPEAYFFPPQLNNHGGTFPHTFFGLEPGTTKEQVR
;
A
#
# COMPACT_ATOMS: atom_id res chain seq x y z
N ALA A 1 -1.83 13.59 10.62
CA ALA A 1 -3.13 13.72 9.94
C ALA A 1 -3.16 15.07 9.23
N TYR A 2 -3.62 15.14 7.98
CA TYR A 2 -3.55 16.35 7.15
C TYR A 2 -4.79 17.26 7.25
N GLY A 3 -5.63 17.07 8.27
CA GLY A 3 -6.85 17.86 8.52
C GLY A 3 -8.14 17.20 8.05
N ALA A 4 -9.29 17.60 8.61
CA ALA A 4 -10.60 17.00 8.32
C ALA A 4 -11.06 17.20 6.87
N ASN A 5 -10.57 18.26 6.21
CA ASN A 5 -10.78 18.49 4.78
C ASN A 5 -10.12 17.42 3.88
N ARG A 6 -9.27 16.56 4.44
CA ARG A 6 -8.63 15.43 3.75
C ARG A 6 -9.37 14.10 3.98
N GLY A 7 -10.49 14.12 4.71
CA GLY A 7 -11.29 12.92 5.00
C GLY A 7 -10.79 12.13 6.20
N GLY A 8 -11.31 10.90 6.34
CA GLY A 8 -10.87 9.93 7.33
C GLY A 8 -9.47 9.39 7.04
N ILE A 9 -8.85 8.75 8.02
CA ILE A 9 -7.57 8.05 7.83
C ILE A 9 -7.91 6.58 7.72
N ASP A 10 -7.91 6.06 6.50
CA ASP A 10 -8.30 4.67 6.23
C ASP A 10 -7.07 3.76 6.08
N GLU A 11 -5.91 4.34 5.75
CA GLU A 11 -4.69 3.59 5.46
C GLU A 11 -3.47 4.18 6.18
N ARG A 12 -2.60 3.29 6.67
CA ARG A 12 -1.22 3.61 7.05
C ARG A 12 -0.27 2.72 6.27
N TRP A 13 0.64 3.31 5.50
CA TRP A 13 1.59 2.56 4.68
C TRP A 13 2.90 2.37 5.44
N PHE A 14 3.40 1.14 5.45
CA PHE A 14 4.66 0.78 6.11
C PHE A 14 5.75 0.56 5.06
N SER A 15 6.96 1.03 5.37
CA SER A 15 8.14 0.87 4.52
C SER A 15 7.83 1.15 3.05
N SER A 16 7.09 2.22 2.79
CA SER A 16 6.59 2.54 1.47
C SER A 16 7.57 3.43 0.71
N THR A 17 7.85 3.02 -0.52
CA THR A 17 8.53 3.83 -1.55
C THR A 17 7.54 4.36 -2.59
N THR A 18 6.23 4.15 -2.40
CA THR A 18 5.18 4.56 -3.33
C THR A 18 4.69 5.96 -2.99
N LYS A 19 4.81 6.88 -3.95
CA LYS A 19 4.22 8.21 -3.85
C LYS A 19 2.69 8.11 -3.94
N ALA A 20 1.98 8.70 -2.98
CA ALA A 20 0.52 8.75 -3.05
C ALA A 20 0.05 9.67 -4.18
N ASP A 21 -1.08 9.34 -4.81
CA ASP A 21 -1.78 10.19 -5.77
C ASP A 21 -3.19 10.47 -5.24
N ASN A 22 -3.28 11.38 -4.27
CA ASN A 22 -4.50 11.76 -3.58
C ASN A 22 -5.04 13.12 -4.08
N GLY A 23 -4.74 13.45 -5.34
CA GLY A 23 -5.17 14.69 -6.01
C GLY A 23 -4.35 15.94 -5.66
N PRO A 24 -4.88 17.14 -5.91
CA PRO A 24 -4.12 18.41 -5.86
C PRO A 24 -3.52 18.78 -4.50
N LEU A 25 -4.01 18.19 -3.41
CA LEU A 25 -3.54 18.44 -2.04
C LEU A 25 -2.50 17.41 -1.57
N THR A 26 -2.06 16.50 -2.44
CA THR A 26 -1.01 15.53 -2.11
C THR A 26 0.28 16.27 -1.73
N THR A 27 0.75 16.06 -0.49
CA THR A 27 1.98 16.72 0.00
C THR A 27 3.24 16.09 -0.61
N PRO A 28 4.43 16.74 -0.58
CA PRO A 28 5.64 16.25 -1.25
C PRO A 28 6.06 14.82 -0.88
N ASP A 29 5.85 14.41 0.38
CA ASP A 29 6.28 13.09 0.89
C ASP A 29 5.11 12.18 1.26
N GLU A 30 3.86 12.58 0.96
CA GLU A 30 2.68 11.73 1.15
C GLU A 30 2.85 10.37 0.46
N GLY A 31 2.65 9.28 1.21
CA GLY A 31 2.84 7.90 0.77
C GLY A 31 4.25 7.34 0.99
N LEU A 32 5.26 8.19 1.22
CA LEU A 32 6.64 7.75 1.42
C LEU A 32 6.94 7.51 2.91
N SER A 33 7.76 6.50 3.19
CA SER A 33 8.29 6.23 4.53
C SER A 33 9.70 6.80 4.69
N TYR A 34 10.02 7.25 5.90
CA TYR A 34 11.38 7.63 6.28
C TYR A 34 12.09 6.49 7.02
N VAL A 35 13.39 6.37 6.77
CA VAL A 35 14.33 5.75 7.71
C VAL A 35 14.71 6.80 8.73
N VAL A 36 14.59 6.48 10.02
CA VAL A 36 14.86 7.40 11.14
C VAL A 36 15.93 6.79 12.03
N HIS A 37 16.96 7.56 12.34
CA HIS A 37 18.06 7.17 13.22
C HIS A 37 18.37 8.29 14.22
N GLU A 38 18.73 7.93 15.45
CA GLU A 38 19.15 8.89 16.47
C GLU A 38 20.63 8.71 16.80
N GLU A 39 21.40 9.78 16.70
CA GLU A 39 22.83 9.80 16.98
C GLU A 39 23.17 11.08 17.76
N GLY A 40 23.91 10.96 18.87
CA GLY A 40 24.36 12.13 19.63
C GLY A 40 23.24 13.02 20.20
N GLY A 41 22.00 12.53 20.27
CA GLY A 41 20.82 13.32 20.66
C GLY A 41 20.14 14.06 19.49
N GLU A 42 20.62 13.87 18.26
CA GLU A 42 20.00 14.39 17.04
C GLU A 42 19.22 13.28 16.31
N THR A 43 18.09 13.65 15.71
CA THR A 43 17.29 12.74 14.87
C THR A 43 17.61 12.99 13.41
N HIS A 44 18.17 11.99 12.74
CA HIS A 44 18.42 11.97 11.31
C HIS A 44 17.29 11.23 10.58
N LYS A 45 16.91 11.75 9.41
CA LYS A 45 15.87 11.15 8.57
C LYS A 45 16.30 11.16 7.11
N ALA A 46 16.01 10.07 6.41
CA ALA A 46 16.13 9.96 4.96
C ALA A 46 14.89 9.25 4.42
N LEU A 47 14.47 9.55 3.19
CA LEU A 47 13.37 8.79 2.58
C LEU A 47 13.86 7.37 2.29
N LEU A 48 13.00 6.38 2.52
CA LEU A 48 13.30 4.98 2.23
C LEU A 48 13.58 4.78 0.73
N ILE A 49 12.89 5.51 -0.14
CA ILE A 49 13.13 5.42 -1.59
C ILE A 49 14.56 5.84 -1.95
N ASP A 50 15.09 6.88 -1.30
CA ASP A 50 16.46 7.34 -1.52
C ASP A 50 17.48 6.34 -0.96
N ALA A 51 17.21 5.81 0.25
CA ALA A 51 18.06 4.77 0.84
C ALA A 51 18.11 3.50 -0.02
N VAL A 52 16.99 3.09 -0.61
CA VAL A 52 16.91 1.94 -1.53
C VAL A 52 17.68 2.22 -2.83
N ALA A 53 17.55 3.43 -3.39
CA ALA A 53 18.25 3.81 -4.61
C ALA A 53 19.77 3.88 -4.41
N GLU A 54 20.23 4.39 -3.27
CA GLU A 54 21.65 4.51 -2.94
C GLU A 54 22.29 3.15 -2.61
N LEU A 55 21.63 2.34 -1.77
CA LEU A 55 22.24 1.13 -1.21
C LEU A 55 21.98 -0.13 -2.04
N GLY A 56 20.91 -0.17 -2.84
CA GLY A 56 20.56 -1.29 -3.72
C GLY A 56 20.69 -2.67 -3.04
N ALA A 57 21.57 -3.51 -3.59
CA ALA A 57 21.82 -4.86 -3.08
C ALA A 57 22.40 -4.91 -1.66
N THR A 58 23.08 -3.87 -1.18
CA THR A 58 23.55 -3.82 0.22
C THR A 58 22.40 -3.78 1.21
N LEU A 59 21.28 -3.14 0.86
CA LEU A 59 20.08 -3.07 1.70
C LEU A 59 19.16 -4.29 1.49
N LEU A 60 18.97 -4.70 0.25
CA LEU A 60 17.97 -5.70 -0.14
C LEU A 60 18.53 -7.12 -0.29
N GLY A 61 19.86 -7.28 -0.37
CA GLY A 61 20.49 -8.51 -0.81
C GLY A 61 20.47 -8.68 -2.34
N ASP A 62 21.42 -9.44 -2.85
CA ASP A 62 21.63 -9.63 -4.29
C ASP A 62 20.41 -10.25 -4.99
N GLU A 63 19.75 -11.22 -4.37
CA GLU A 63 18.61 -11.91 -4.98
C GLU A 63 17.45 -10.95 -5.27
N MET A 64 16.97 -10.21 -4.26
CA MET A 64 15.86 -9.27 -4.42
C MET A 64 16.23 -8.10 -5.33
N TRP A 65 17.45 -7.57 -5.22
CA TRP A 65 17.90 -6.46 -6.05
C TRP A 65 18.01 -6.86 -7.52
N ASN A 66 18.61 -8.01 -7.82
CA ASN A 66 18.73 -8.49 -9.20
C ASN A 66 17.36 -8.84 -9.81
N ALA A 67 16.41 -9.33 -9.00
CA ALA A 67 15.07 -9.67 -9.48
C ALA A 67 14.18 -8.45 -9.73
N HIS A 68 14.27 -7.41 -8.89
CA HIS A 68 13.29 -6.32 -8.88
C HIS A 68 13.88 -4.93 -9.13
N GLY A 69 15.15 -4.70 -8.80
CA GLY A 69 15.82 -3.39 -8.92
C GLY A 69 15.16 -2.26 -8.12
N LYS A 70 14.30 -2.61 -7.15
CA LYS A 70 13.50 -1.68 -6.34
C LYS A 70 13.00 -2.38 -5.08
N TRP A 71 12.45 -1.60 -4.16
CA TRP A 71 11.68 -2.13 -3.04
C TRP A 71 10.38 -2.78 -3.55
N PRO A 72 10.21 -4.13 -3.48
CA PRO A 72 9.12 -4.81 -4.16
C PRO A 72 7.89 -5.02 -3.27
N ILE A 73 7.92 -4.53 -2.02
CA ILE A 73 6.89 -4.80 -1.01
C ILE A 73 6.06 -3.53 -0.79
N TYR A 74 4.76 -3.71 -0.66
CA TYR A 74 3.85 -2.63 -0.30
C TYR A 74 2.86 -3.09 0.76
N SER A 75 3.11 -2.67 2.01
CA SER A 75 2.34 -3.10 3.17
C SER A 75 1.52 -1.95 3.74
N LYS A 76 0.29 -2.27 4.14
CA LYS A 76 -0.66 -1.30 4.69
C LYS A 76 -1.34 -1.86 5.93
N PHE A 77 -1.63 -0.96 6.87
CA PHE A 77 -2.68 -1.15 7.86
C PHE A 77 -3.94 -0.44 7.37
N PHE A 78 -5.07 -1.14 7.42
CA PHE A 78 -6.37 -0.60 7.02
C PHE A 78 -7.27 -0.43 8.25
N ASP A 79 -7.92 0.71 8.36
CA ASP A 79 -8.95 1.02 9.36
C ASP A 79 -10.18 1.63 8.65
N ASN A 80 -10.89 0.77 7.92
CA ASN A 80 -12.08 1.18 7.18
C ASN A 80 -13.30 1.11 8.08
N ARG A 81 -13.97 2.25 8.29
CA ARG A 81 -15.26 2.29 9.01
C ARG A 81 -16.39 1.64 8.19
N ASP A 82 -16.37 1.87 6.88
CA ASP A 82 -17.40 1.52 5.90
C ASP A 82 -16.79 0.61 4.80
N PRO A 83 -17.58 -0.18 4.06
CA PRO A 83 -17.03 -1.15 3.11
C PRO A 83 -16.33 -0.46 1.92
N LEU A 84 -15.22 -1.06 1.47
CA LEU A 84 -14.56 -0.65 0.23
C LEU A 84 -15.45 -0.91 -0.99
N PRO A 85 -15.33 -0.12 -2.07
CA PRO A 85 -16.06 -0.37 -3.30
C PRO A 85 -15.70 -1.74 -3.88
N HIS A 86 -16.62 -2.33 -4.64
CA HIS A 86 -16.30 -3.54 -5.40
C HIS A 86 -15.19 -3.24 -6.42
N HIS A 87 -14.08 -3.98 -6.34
CA HIS A 87 -12.90 -3.76 -7.16
C HIS A 87 -12.19 -5.07 -7.48
N LEU A 88 -11.27 -5.01 -8.43
CA LEU A 88 -10.37 -6.10 -8.79
C LEU A 88 -8.95 -5.57 -8.97
N HIS A 89 -7.98 -6.47 -8.91
CA HIS A 89 -6.61 -6.20 -9.37
C HIS A 89 -6.38 -6.92 -10.68
N GLN A 90 -5.84 -6.19 -11.66
CA GLN A 90 -5.54 -6.77 -12.96
C GLN A 90 -4.46 -7.84 -12.84
N THR A 91 -4.57 -8.86 -13.70
CA THR A 91 -3.44 -9.76 -13.98
C THR A 91 -2.29 -8.97 -14.63
N GLU A 92 -1.09 -9.55 -14.64
CA GLU A 92 0.06 -8.94 -15.30
C GLU A 92 -0.20 -8.58 -16.77
N GLU A 93 -0.91 -9.45 -17.51
CA GLU A 93 -1.33 -9.21 -18.90
C GLU A 93 -2.09 -7.87 -19.03
N PHE A 94 -3.14 -7.66 -18.24
CA PHE A 94 -3.97 -6.46 -18.35
C PHE A 94 -3.34 -5.23 -17.71
N ALA A 95 -2.59 -5.38 -16.62
CA ALA A 95 -1.88 -4.27 -15.99
C ALA A 95 -0.81 -3.67 -16.94
N SER A 96 -0.11 -4.54 -17.68
CA SER A 96 0.94 -4.13 -18.62
C SER A 96 0.40 -3.28 -19.77
N LEU A 97 -0.87 -3.45 -20.16
CA LEU A 97 -1.50 -2.64 -21.21
C LEU A 97 -1.60 -1.14 -20.86
N VAL A 98 -1.53 -0.81 -19.57
CA VAL A 98 -1.53 0.58 -19.05
C VAL A 98 -0.19 0.96 -18.41
N GLY A 99 0.87 0.18 -18.65
CA GLY A 99 2.21 0.45 -18.11
C GLY A 99 2.33 0.25 -16.61
N MET A 100 1.44 -0.53 -15.99
CA MET A 100 1.43 -0.80 -14.56
C MET A 100 1.76 -2.27 -14.26
N ALA A 101 2.24 -2.54 -13.05
CA ALA A 101 2.44 -3.90 -12.56
C ALA A 101 1.13 -4.47 -12.00
N GLN A 102 1.01 -5.81 -12.00
CA GLN A 102 -0.06 -6.47 -11.25
C GLN A 102 0.03 -6.20 -9.74
N LYS A 103 -1.11 -6.28 -9.06
CA LYS A 103 -1.22 -6.06 -7.61
C LYS A 103 -1.78 -7.32 -6.91
N PRO A 104 -1.02 -8.42 -6.83
CA PRO A 104 -1.37 -9.51 -5.94
C PRO A 104 -1.30 -9.01 -4.49
N GLU A 105 -2.25 -9.42 -3.66
CA GLU A 105 -2.31 -9.01 -2.26
C GLU A 105 -2.76 -10.14 -1.34
N ALA A 106 -2.39 -10.02 -0.07
CA ALA A 106 -2.78 -10.93 0.99
C ALA A 106 -3.26 -10.10 2.19
N TYR A 107 -4.27 -10.61 2.88
CA TYR A 107 -4.86 -9.98 4.06
C TYR A 107 -4.53 -10.79 5.31
N PHE A 108 -4.09 -10.09 6.35
CA PHE A 108 -3.98 -10.63 7.71
C PHE A 108 -4.86 -9.80 8.63
N PHE A 109 -5.74 -10.47 9.38
CA PHE A 109 -6.69 -9.84 10.30
C PHE A 109 -6.24 -10.10 11.76
N PRO A 110 -5.36 -9.26 12.33
CA PRO A 110 -4.86 -9.45 13.70
C PRO A 110 -5.98 -9.24 14.73
N PRO A 111 -6.34 -10.26 15.55
CA PRO A 111 -7.39 -10.13 16.55
C PRO A 111 -7.12 -9.01 17.58
N GLN A 112 -5.85 -8.75 17.88
CA GLN A 112 -5.43 -7.74 18.86
C GLN A 112 -5.64 -6.30 18.36
N LEU A 113 -5.73 -6.09 17.05
CA LEU A 113 -5.90 -4.75 16.46
C LEU A 113 -7.32 -4.54 15.89
N ASN A 114 -8.23 -5.49 16.10
CA ASN A 114 -9.61 -5.43 15.63
C ASN A 114 -10.57 -5.23 16.82
N ASN A 115 -10.51 -4.05 17.43
CA ASN A 115 -11.30 -3.72 18.63
C ASN A 115 -12.76 -3.35 18.31
N HIS A 116 -13.13 -3.12 17.06
CA HIS A 116 -14.51 -2.91 16.61
C HIS A 116 -14.74 -3.37 15.16
N GLY A 117 -15.95 -3.80 14.82
CA GLY A 117 -16.28 -4.30 13.47
C GLY A 117 -16.62 -3.23 12.42
N GLY A 118 -16.58 -1.94 12.75
CA GLY A 118 -17.06 -0.88 11.85
C GLY A 118 -18.58 -0.96 11.64
N THR A 119 -19.08 -0.40 10.52
CA THR A 119 -20.51 -0.47 10.16
C THR A 119 -20.87 -1.74 9.40
N PHE A 120 -19.88 -2.43 8.81
CA PHE A 120 -20.07 -3.61 7.97
C PHE A 120 -18.88 -4.59 8.07
N PRO A 121 -18.84 -5.50 9.08
CA PRO A 121 -17.70 -6.38 9.36
C PRO A 121 -17.64 -7.61 8.44
N HIS A 122 -17.83 -7.43 7.13
CA HIS A 122 -17.76 -8.51 6.14
C HIS A 122 -16.78 -8.15 5.02
N THR A 123 -16.13 -9.17 4.48
CA THR A 123 -15.30 -9.06 3.27
C THR A 123 -15.75 -10.12 2.27
N PHE A 124 -15.61 -9.82 0.99
CA PHE A 124 -16.07 -10.69 -0.10
C PHE A 124 -14.89 -11.08 -0.98
N PHE A 125 -14.82 -12.37 -1.33
CA PHE A 125 -13.81 -12.90 -2.23
C PHE A 125 -14.48 -13.65 -3.38
N GLY A 126 -14.42 -13.05 -4.56
CA GLY A 126 -15.01 -13.61 -5.78
C GLY A 126 -16.51 -13.32 -5.93
N LEU A 127 -17.09 -13.95 -6.96
CA LEU A 127 -18.51 -13.86 -7.30
C LEU A 127 -19.21 -15.17 -6.89
N GLU A 128 -20.53 -15.12 -6.76
CA GLU A 128 -21.32 -16.33 -6.53
C GLU A 128 -21.14 -17.33 -7.69
N PRO A 129 -20.94 -18.63 -7.43
CA PRO A 129 -20.81 -19.62 -8.48
C PRO A 129 -21.99 -19.57 -9.48
N GLY A 130 -21.67 -19.47 -10.76
CA GLY A 130 -22.67 -19.34 -11.83
C GLY A 130 -22.95 -17.90 -12.29
N THR A 131 -22.40 -16.88 -11.63
CA THR A 131 -22.50 -15.48 -12.09
C THR A 131 -21.94 -15.34 -13.51
N THR A 132 -22.74 -14.78 -14.43
CA THR A 132 -22.34 -14.54 -15.83
C THR A 132 -21.72 -13.17 -16.01
N LYS A 133 -20.98 -12.97 -17.11
CA LYS A 133 -20.39 -11.65 -17.43
C LYS A 133 -21.46 -10.58 -17.66
N GLU A 134 -22.61 -10.95 -18.19
CA GLU A 134 -23.75 -10.05 -18.43
C GLU A 134 -24.38 -9.56 -17.13
N GLN A 135 -24.33 -10.34 -16.05
CA GLN A 135 -24.83 -9.92 -14.73
C GLN A 135 -23.88 -8.94 -14.01
N VAL A 136 -22.59 -8.92 -14.40
CA VAL A 136 -21.57 -8.03 -13.83
C VAL A 136 -21.49 -6.69 -14.57
N ARG A 137 -21.95 -6.64 -15.83
CA ARG A 137 -21.95 -5.42 -16.67
C ARG A 137 -23.01 -4.42 -16.22
#